data_AF-A0A6A7GDC3-F1
#
_entry.id   AF-A0A6A7GDC3-F1
#
_cell.length_a   1.000
_cell.length_b   1.000
_cell.length_c   1.000
_cell.angle_alpha   90.00
_cell.angle_beta   90.00
_cell.angle_gamma   90.00
#
_symmetry.space_group_name_H-M   'P 1'
#
loop_
_entity.id
_entity.type
_entity.pdbx_description
1 polymer ?
#
loop_
_entity_poly.entity_id
_entity_poly.type
_entity_poly.pdbx_seq_one_letter_code
_entity_poly.pdbx_strand_id
1 'polypeptide(L)'
;YLDREAGRAAGDVVHKIYPLANIKVFDLRLCQQQLLSHASNAQAAAAAQAAAVAGHTLHDSAPASAGQTDLAAAGIGVDDLRRLCILRLSFVKGWGPDYPRSTIKQTPCWVELHLHRALQLLDEVLHQIPLDGPPVRAGN
;
A
#
# COMPACT_ATOMS: atom_id res chain seq x y z
N TYR A 1 12.50 -2.21 -3.58
CA TYR A 1 13.69 -1.77 -4.35
C TYR A 1 14.33 -2.95 -5.06
N LEU A 2 14.92 -3.92 -4.34
CA LEU A 2 15.62 -5.05 -4.96
C LEU A 2 14.77 -5.90 -5.91
N ASP A 3 13.48 -6.11 -5.60
CA ASP A 3 12.57 -6.83 -6.52
C ASP A 3 12.50 -6.16 -7.89
N ARG A 4 12.35 -4.83 -7.90
CA ARG A 4 12.30 -4.05 -9.14
C ARG A 4 13.61 -4.12 -9.90
N GLU A 5 14.74 -4.02 -9.22
CA GLU A 5 16.07 -4.12 -9.85
C GLU A 5 16.29 -5.51 -10.46
N ALA A 6 15.69 -6.55 -9.89
CA ALA A 6 15.70 -7.91 -10.42
C ALA A 6 14.61 -8.17 -11.49
N GLY A 7 13.79 -7.16 -11.85
CA GLY A 7 12.68 -7.31 -12.80
C GLY A 7 11.53 -8.19 -12.26
N ARG A 8 11.38 -8.30 -10.95
CA ARG A 8 10.36 -9.11 -10.28
C ARG A 8 9.24 -8.24 -9.72
N ALA A 9 8.07 -8.86 -9.50
CA ALA A 9 6.97 -8.21 -8.81
C ALA A 9 7.32 -7.93 -7.34
N ALA A 10 6.71 -6.91 -6.75
CA ALA A 10 6.98 -6.51 -5.36
C ALA A 10 6.62 -7.64 -4.38
N GLY A 11 7.57 -8.02 -3.52
CA GLY A 11 7.39 -9.07 -2.52
C GLY A 11 7.46 -10.51 -3.04
N ASP A 12 7.80 -10.71 -4.32
CA ASP A 12 7.83 -12.03 -4.98
C ASP A 12 9.09 -12.85 -4.63
N VAL A 13 10.22 -12.18 -4.36
CA VAL A 13 11.53 -12.82 -4.18
C VAL A 13 12.17 -12.47 -2.84
N VAL A 14 12.93 -13.41 -2.31
CA VAL A 14 13.82 -13.21 -1.16
C VAL A 14 15.25 -13.01 -1.64
N HIS A 15 15.83 -11.87 -1.29
CA HIS A 15 17.19 -11.49 -1.72
C HIS A 15 18.23 -11.95 -0.69
N LYS A 16 19.09 -12.90 -1.09
CA LYS A 16 20.17 -13.40 -0.25
C LYS A 16 21.40 -12.50 -0.36
N ILE A 17 21.76 -11.85 0.74
CA ILE A 17 22.96 -11.00 0.84
C ILE A 17 24.09 -11.85 1.43
N TYR A 18 25.19 -11.99 0.69
CA TYR A 18 26.35 -12.78 1.11
C TYR A 18 27.25 -11.98 2.06
N PRO A 19 28.04 -12.65 2.93
CA PRO A 19 29.03 -11.97 3.76
C PRO A 19 29.95 -11.07 2.92
N LEU A 20 30.32 -9.92 3.47
CA LEU A 20 31.13 -8.88 2.82
C LEU A 20 30.46 -8.15 1.63
N ALA A 21 29.20 -8.44 1.31
CA ALA A 21 28.48 -7.68 0.30
C ALA A 21 28.05 -6.29 0.82
N ASN A 22 28.23 -5.26 -0.02
CA ASN A 22 27.68 -3.93 0.19
C ASN A 22 26.74 -3.61 -0.96
N ILE A 23 25.43 -3.68 -0.71
CA ILE A 23 24.40 -3.53 -1.73
C ILE A 23 23.37 -2.52 -1.24
N LYS A 24 22.95 -1.64 -2.15
CA LYS A 24 21.84 -0.72 -1.91
C LYS A 24 20.52 -1.47 -1.89
N VAL A 25 19.80 -1.41 -0.76
CA VAL A 25 18.51 -2.13 -0.58
C VAL A 25 17.29 -1.22 -0.60
N PHE A 26 17.49 0.11 -0.63
CA PHE A 26 16.42 1.10 -0.60
C PHE A 26 16.84 2.38 -1.32
N ASP A 27 15.87 3.04 -1.97
CA ASP A 27 16.02 4.35 -2.60
C ASP A 27 14.83 5.24 -2.22
N LEU A 28 15.11 6.38 -1.58
CA LEU A 28 14.07 7.29 -1.10
C LEU A 28 13.31 7.97 -2.24
N ARG A 29 13.99 8.36 -3.32
CA ARG A 29 13.35 9.05 -4.46
C ARG A 29 12.43 8.09 -5.19
N LEU A 30 12.90 6.86 -5.41
CA LEU A 30 12.08 5.82 -5.99
C LEU A 30 10.86 5.51 -5.11
N CYS A 31 11.06 5.37 -3.80
CA CYS A 31 9.98 5.15 -2.85
C CYS A 31 8.91 6.25 -2.95
N GLN A 32 9.31 7.52 -2.97
CA GLN A 32 8.40 8.66 -3.13
C GLN A 32 7.60 8.60 -4.45
N GLN A 33 8.26 8.31 -5.58
CA GLN A 33 7.59 8.16 -6.87
C GLN A 33 6.57 7.02 -6.85
N GLN A 34 6.91 5.90 -6.21
CA GLN A 34 6.00 4.76 -6.05
C GLN A 34 4.81 5.13 -5.16
N LEU A 35 5.05 5.77 -4.02
CA LEU A 35 3.99 6.22 -3.10
C LEU A 35 2.94 7.08 -3.82
N LEU A 36 3.39 8.08 -4.60
CA LEU A 36 2.51 8.95 -5.38
C LEU A 36 1.72 8.17 -6.45
N SER A 37 2.39 7.30 -7.21
CA SER A 37 1.75 6.51 -8.26
C SER A 37 0.72 5.54 -7.67
N HIS A 38 1.04 4.84 -6.59
CA HIS A 38 0.12 3.93 -5.92
C HIS A 38 -1.07 4.66 -5.29
N ALA A 39 -0.84 5.83 -4.67
CA ALA A 39 -1.91 6.66 -4.12
C ALA A 39 -2.88 7.15 -5.21
N SER A 40 -2.36 7.66 -6.34
CA SER A 40 -3.18 8.09 -7.48
C SER A 40 -4.00 6.95 -8.07
N ASN A 41 -3.38 5.77 -8.25
CA ASN A 41 -4.07 4.58 -8.74
C ASN A 41 -5.17 4.10 -7.78
N ALA A 42 -4.90 4.13 -6.47
CA ALA A 42 -5.88 3.76 -5.45
C ALA A 42 -7.08 4.71 -5.47
N GLN A 43 -6.84 6.02 -5.60
CA GLN A 43 -7.91 7.01 -5.71
C GLN A 43 -8.74 6.82 -6.99
N ALA A 44 -8.09 6.57 -8.13
CA ALA A 44 -8.79 6.29 -9.39
C ALA A 44 -9.64 5.02 -9.31
N ALA A 45 -9.13 3.96 -8.66
CA ALA A 45 -9.87 2.72 -8.44
C ALA A 45 -11.08 2.93 -7.52
N ALA A 46 -10.92 3.69 -6.43
CA ALA A 46 -12.02 4.04 -5.54
C ALA A 46 -13.10 4.86 -6.25
N ALA A 47 -12.71 5.84 -7.06
CA ALA A 47 -13.63 6.65 -7.87
C ALA A 47 -14.39 5.79 -8.90
N ALA A 48 -13.70 4.87 -9.58
CA ALA A 48 -14.32 3.95 -10.52
C ALA A 48 -15.34 3.02 -9.84
N GLN A 49 -15.02 2.51 -8.65
CA GLN A 49 -15.95 1.71 -7.84
C GLN A 49 -17.17 2.52 -7.42
N ALA A 50 -16.99 3.75 -6.93
CA ALA A 50 -18.09 4.65 -6.57
C ALA A 50 -19.02 4.94 -7.77
N ALA A 51 -18.44 5.22 -8.95
CA ALA A 51 -19.20 5.45 -10.17
C ALA A 51 -19.99 4.21 -10.64
N ALA A 52 -19.41 3.02 -10.51
CA ALA A 52 -20.09 1.77 -10.86
C ALA A 52 -21.33 1.51 -9.98
N VAL A 53 -21.25 1.83 -8.68
CA VAL A 53 -22.39 1.69 -7.76
C VAL A 53 -23.48 2.72 -8.07
N ALA A 54 -23.13 3.97 -8.36
CA ALA A 54 -24.09 5.01 -8.75
C ALA A 54 -24.82 4.71 -10.07
N GLY A 55 -24.15 4.02 -11.01
CA GLY A 55 -24.77 3.56 -12.26
C GLY A 55 -25.81 2.46 -12.06
N HIS A 56 -25.72 1.68 -10.99
CA HIS A 56 -26.69 0.62 -10.68
C HIS A 56 -27.98 1.16 -10.04
N THR A 57 -27.92 2.31 -9.37
CA THR A 57 -29.09 2.92 -8.69
C THR A 57 -30.12 3.55 -9.63
N LEU A 58 -29.85 3.66 -10.94
CA LEU A 58 -30.76 4.31 -11.89
C LEU A 58 -31.75 3.35 -12.60
N HIS A 59 -31.67 2.03 -12.38
CA HIS A 59 -32.55 1.07 -13.05
C HIS A 59 -33.66 0.46 -12.18
N ASP A 60 -33.68 0.67 -10.86
CA ASP A 60 -34.74 0.10 -10.02
C ASP A 60 -35.49 1.19 -9.22
N SER A 61 -36.78 1.31 -9.53
CA SER A 61 -37.67 2.31 -8.94
C SER A 61 -38.30 1.76 -7.66
N ALA A 62 -37.70 1.97 -6.50
CA ALA A 62 -38.39 1.86 -5.20
C ALA A 62 -37.63 2.57 -4.06
N PRO A 63 -38.32 3.13 -3.04
CA PRO A 63 -37.72 4.00 -2.04
C PRO A 63 -37.06 3.17 -0.94
N ALA A 64 -35.74 3.23 -0.81
CA ALA A 64 -35.02 2.65 0.32
C ALA A 64 -34.19 3.73 1.01
N SER A 65 -34.65 4.08 2.20
CA SER A 65 -33.95 4.69 3.34
C SER A 65 -32.50 5.12 3.12
N ALA A 66 -32.29 6.45 3.15
CA ALA A 66 -31.02 7.06 3.51
C ALA A 66 -30.53 6.49 4.84
N GLY A 67 -29.41 5.77 4.83
CA GLY A 67 -28.87 5.16 6.04
C GLY A 67 -27.56 4.45 5.77
N GLN A 68 -26.47 5.22 5.83
CA GLN A 68 -25.08 4.76 6.01
C GLN A 68 -24.56 3.81 4.93
N THR A 69 -24.17 4.39 3.79
CA THR A 69 -22.98 3.88 3.10
C THR A 69 -21.78 4.39 3.88
N ASP A 70 -21.32 3.61 4.86
CA ASP A 70 -20.04 3.87 5.52
C ASP A 70 -18.98 4.03 4.41
N LEU A 71 -18.35 5.20 4.34
CA LEU A 71 -17.24 5.55 3.45
C LEU A 71 -15.95 4.79 3.82
N ALA A 72 -16.05 3.51 4.13
CA ALA A 72 -14.97 2.63 4.55
C ALA A 72 -14.00 2.24 3.41
N ALA A 73 -13.74 3.14 2.47
CA ALA A 73 -12.78 2.94 1.38
C ALA A 73 -11.51 3.81 1.49
N ALA A 74 -11.37 4.65 2.53
CA ALA A 74 -10.14 5.42 2.75
C ALA A 74 -8.92 4.54 3.14
N GLY A 75 -9.15 3.26 3.50
CA GLY A 75 -8.10 2.31 3.88
C GLY A 75 -7.59 1.41 2.75
N ILE A 76 -8.15 1.51 1.53
CA ILE A 76 -7.83 0.58 0.43
C ILE A 76 -6.47 0.98 -0.17
N GLY A 77 -5.40 0.53 0.48
CA GLY A 77 -4.01 0.67 -0.01
C GLY A 77 -3.04 1.32 0.98
N VAL A 78 -3.49 1.84 2.13
CA VAL A 78 -2.58 2.47 3.09
C VAL A 78 -1.56 1.47 3.65
N ASP A 79 -2.00 0.25 3.98
CA ASP A 79 -1.08 -0.82 4.41
C ASP A 79 -0.12 -1.25 3.30
N ASP A 80 -0.56 -1.23 2.04
CA ASP A 80 0.30 -1.58 0.89
C ASP A 80 1.33 -0.48 0.61
N LEU A 81 0.93 0.78 0.74
CA LEU A 81 1.84 1.93 0.68
C LEU A 81 2.84 1.89 1.84
N ARG A 82 2.39 1.59 3.06
CA ARG A 82 3.24 1.46 4.24
C ARG A 82 4.30 0.38 4.07
N ARG A 83 3.98 -0.73 3.38
CA ARG A 83 4.95 -1.80 3.08
C ARG A 83 6.13 -1.31 2.23
N LEU A 84 5.97 -0.26 1.41
CA LEU A 84 7.08 0.34 0.67
C LEU A 84 8.11 1.03 1.58
N CYS A 85 7.70 1.41 2.79
CA CYS A 85 8.53 2.12 3.77
C CYS A 85 9.16 1.18 4.81
N ILE A 86 8.97 -0.14 4.66
CA ILE A 86 9.40 -1.16 5.61
C ILE A 86 10.40 -2.10 4.93
N LEU A 87 11.49 -2.43 5.63
CA LEU A 87 12.41 -3.50 5.24
C LEU A 87 12.33 -4.65 6.23
N ARG A 88 12.36 -5.88 5.74
CA ARG A 88 12.35 -7.09 6.57
C ARG A 88 13.58 -7.93 6.25
N LEU A 89 14.34 -8.27 7.28
CA LEU A 89 15.58 -9.04 7.15
C LEU A 89 15.58 -10.20 8.14
N SER A 90 15.96 -11.37 7.69
CA SER A 90 16.19 -12.54 8.56
C SER A 90 17.69 -12.81 8.64
N PHE A 91 18.16 -13.22 9.82
CA PHE A 91 19.54 -13.63 10.01
C PHE A 91 19.66 -15.15 9.88
N VAL A 92 20.73 -15.60 9.22
CA VAL A 92 21.12 -17.02 9.06
C VAL A 92 20.15 -17.86 8.21
N LYS A 93 18.84 -17.79 8.42
CA LYS A 93 17.84 -18.66 7.80
C LYS A 93 16.94 -17.88 6.84
N GLY A 94 16.86 -18.34 5.59
CA GLY A 94 15.92 -17.82 4.59
C GLY A 94 14.51 -18.38 4.73
N TRP A 95 13.57 -17.79 3.99
CA TRP A 95 12.17 -18.21 3.84
C TRP A 95 11.76 -18.13 2.36
N GLY A 96 10.61 -18.69 2.01
CA GLY A 96 10.07 -18.73 0.65
C GLY A 96 9.90 -20.15 0.12
N PRO A 97 9.53 -20.31 -1.16
CA PRO A 97 9.22 -21.62 -1.76
C PRO A 97 10.37 -22.65 -1.67
N ASP A 98 11.61 -22.16 -1.72
CA ASP A 98 12.82 -23.01 -1.66
C ASP A 98 13.25 -23.37 -0.24
N TYR A 99 12.49 -22.97 0.79
CA TYR A 99 12.79 -23.21 2.19
C TYR A 99 11.64 -23.92 2.89
N PRO A 100 11.89 -24.67 3.98
CA PRO A 100 10.83 -25.24 4.81
C PRO A 100 10.00 -24.17 5.56
N ARG A 101 10.35 -22.88 5.43
CA ARG A 101 9.68 -21.75 6.07
C ARG A 101 9.01 -20.92 4.99
N SER A 102 7.68 -20.84 5.01
CA SER A 102 6.91 -20.08 4.02
C SER A 102 6.98 -18.57 4.25
N THR A 103 7.11 -18.14 5.50
CA THR A 103 7.11 -16.71 5.86
C THR A 103 8.29 -16.35 6.75
N ILE A 104 8.69 -15.08 6.72
CA ILE A 104 9.77 -14.58 7.59
C ILE A 104 9.46 -14.76 9.08
N LYS A 105 8.18 -14.75 9.48
CA LYS A 105 7.78 -14.94 10.88
C LYS A 105 8.14 -16.31 11.45
N GLN A 106 8.41 -17.30 10.59
CA GLN A 106 8.87 -18.64 10.98
C GLN A 106 10.40 -18.74 11.10
N THR A 107 11.12 -17.64 10.84
CA THR A 107 12.57 -17.59 11.02
C THR A 107 12.91 -17.34 12.50
N PRO A 108 14.02 -17.91 13.02
CA PRO A 108 14.34 -17.84 14.44
C PRO A 108 14.71 -16.44 14.92
N CYS A 109 15.27 -15.61 14.04
CA CYS A 109 15.68 -14.24 14.35
C CYS A 109 15.59 -13.36 13.09
N TRP A 110 14.78 -12.31 13.16
CA TRP A 110 14.56 -11.36 12.08
C TRP A 110 14.26 -9.98 12.65
N VAL A 111 14.41 -8.96 11.81
CA VAL A 111 14.13 -7.57 12.14
C VAL A 111 13.24 -6.93 11.09
N GLU A 112 12.40 -6.02 11.55
CA GLU A 112 11.60 -5.12 10.73
C GLU A 112 12.13 -3.69 10.93
N LEU A 113 12.60 -3.08 9.84
CA LEU A 113 13.11 -1.72 9.85
C LEU A 113 12.04 -0.79 9.27
N HIS A 114 11.69 0.22 10.05
CA HIS A 114 10.78 1.29 9.63
C HIS A 114 11.60 2.50 9.19
N LEU A 115 11.46 2.91 7.94
CA LEU A 115 12.21 4.03 7.38
C LEU A 115 11.46 5.33 7.63
N HIS A 116 11.82 6.04 8.70
CA HIS A 116 11.08 7.22 9.16
C HIS A 116 10.90 8.29 8.08
N ARG A 117 11.94 8.59 7.29
CA ARG A 117 11.79 9.60 6.22
C ARG A 117 10.81 9.16 5.13
N ALA A 118 10.77 7.87 4.80
CA ALA A 118 9.79 7.35 3.85
C ALA A 118 8.36 7.38 4.42
N LEU A 119 8.20 7.06 5.71
CA LEU A 119 6.92 7.16 6.40
C LEU A 119 6.40 8.60 6.49
N GLN A 120 7.28 9.59 6.69
CA GLN A 120 6.91 11.01 6.62
C GLN A 120 6.41 11.38 5.22
N LEU A 121 7.09 10.93 4.16
CA LEU A 121 6.64 11.17 2.79
C LEU A 121 5.30 10.47 2.49
N LEU A 122 5.08 9.26 3.03
CA LEU A 122 3.79 8.59 2.96
C LEU A 122 2.71 9.44 3.62
N ASP A 123 2.96 9.95 4.82
CA ASP A 123 2.03 10.84 5.52
C ASP A 123 1.72 12.10 4.70
N GLU A 124 2.73 12.75 4.12
CA GLU A 124 2.56 13.89 3.21
C GLU A 124 1.69 13.53 1.99
N VAL A 125 1.87 12.35 1.41
CA VAL A 125 1.06 11.86 0.26
C VAL A 125 -0.38 11.58 0.67
N LEU A 126 -0.60 10.94 1.83
CA LEU A 126 -1.94 10.63 2.31
C LEU A 126 -2.75 11.90 2.62
N HIS A 127 -2.12 12.94 3.16
CA HIS A 127 -2.76 14.23 3.39
C HIS A 127 -3.15 14.98 2.10
N GLN A 128 -2.54 14.64 0.96
CA GLN A 128 -2.88 15.23 -0.34
C GLN A 128 -4.10 14.57 -1.00
N ILE A 129 -4.50 13.37 -0.55
CA ILE A 129 -5.69 12.69 -1.07
C ILE A 129 -6.91 13.42 -0.52
N PRO A 130 -7.74 14.07 -1.38
CA PRO A 130 -8.92 14.76 -0.90
C PRO A 130 -9.86 13.76 -0.23
N LEU A 131 -10.15 13.98 1.05
CA LEU A 131 -11.27 13.35 1.74
C LEU A 131 -12.55 14.01 1.21
N ASP A 132 -13.06 13.58 0.05
CA ASP A 132 -14.24 14.21 -0.52
C ASP A 132 -15.51 13.76 0.23
N GLY A 133 -16.09 14.70 0.97
CA GLY A 133 -17.53 14.86 1.07
C GLY A 133 -17.84 16.34 0.82
N PRO A 134 -18.78 16.70 -0.08
CA PRO A 134 -19.12 18.10 -0.31
C PRO A 134 -19.60 18.74 0.99
N PRO A 135 -19.25 20.00 1.30
CA PRO A 135 -19.89 20.69 2.41
C PRO A 135 -21.39 20.74 2.09
N VAL A 136 -22.20 20.08 2.91
CA VAL A 136 -23.65 20.25 2.91
C VAL A 136 -23.87 21.74 3.12
N ARG A 137 -24.13 22.47 2.03
CA ARG A 137 -24.64 23.84 2.08
C ARG A 137 -25.99 23.73 2.78
N ALA A 138 -25.99 23.97 4.08
CA ALA A 138 -27.19 24.33 4.80
C ALA A 138 -27.71 25.62 4.15
N GLY A 139 -28.68 25.44 3.24
CA GLY A 139 -29.46 26.54 2.68
C GLY A 139 -30.24 27.18 3.82
N ASN A 140 -30.04 28.49 3.96
CA ASN A 140 -30.78 29.39 4.83
C ASN A 140 -32.06 29.86 4.11
#